data_AF-A0A2V9P0K8-F1
#
_entry.id   AF-A0A2V9P0K8-F1
#
_cell.length_a   1.000
_cell.length_b   1.000
_cell.length_c   1.000
_cell.angle_alpha   90.00
_cell.angle_beta   90.00
_cell.angle_gamma   90.00
#
_symmetry.space_group_name_H-M   'P 1'
#
loop_
_entity.id
_entity.type
_entity.pdbx_description
1 polymer ?
#
loop_
_entity_poly.entity_id
_entity_poly.type
_entity_poly.pdbx_seq_one_letter_code
_entity_poly.pdbx_strand_id
1 'polypeptide(L)'
;MRQAISYCGLCGEEKSSADKVMRTPLSKQRIKHIQRVLVEAAKLAPRQDHDLALVYETEKQKGNANRATLAVARKMVAYLLAVDREKRDFVPAENYQRAAA
;
A
#
# COMPACT_ATOMS: atom_id res chain seq x y z
N MET A 1 10.01 -6.83 0.07
CA MET A 1 9.05 -5.74 -0.19
C MET A 1 8.47 -5.77 -1.61
N ARG A 2 9.28 -5.76 -2.67
CA ARG A 2 8.78 -5.78 -4.07
C ARG A 2 7.85 -6.97 -4.37
N GLN A 3 8.17 -8.17 -3.88
CA GLN A 3 7.32 -9.35 -4.06
C GLN A 3 5.93 -9.20 -3.44
N ALA A 4 5.82 -8.69 -2.21
CA ALA A 4 4.53 -8.44 -1.57
C ALA A 4 3.68 -7.40 -2.32
N ILE A 5 4.32 -6.29 -2.74
CA ILE A 5 3.65 -5.26 -3.56
C ILE A 5 3.15 -5.84 -4.89
N SER A 6 3.97 -6.69 -5.52
CA SER A 6 3.63 -7.39 -6.76
C SER A 6 2.46 -8.36 -6.56
N TYR A 7 2.49 -9.16 -5.49
CA TYR A 7 1.44 -10.11 -5.12
C TYR A 7 0.09 -9.42 -4.89
N CYS A 8 0.09 -8.26 -4.23
CA CYS A 8 -1.10 -7.42 -4.06
C CYS A 8 -1.56 -6.72 -5.36
N GLY A 9 -0.83 -6.87 -6.47
CA GLY A 9 -1.13 -6.25 -7.75
C GLY A 9 -0.92 -4.73 -7.78
N LEU A 10 -0.15 -4.17 -6.84
CA LEU A 10 0.07 -2.72 -6.68
C LEU A 10 1.28 -2.20 -7.49
N CYS A 11 1.86 -3.05 -8.33
CA CYS A 11 2.86 -2.71 -9.32
C CYS A 11 2.44 -3.33 -10.64
N GLY A 12 2.36 -2.55 -11.72
CA GLY A 12 2.07 -3.10 -13.03
C GLY A 12 3.29 -3.67 -13.72
N GLU A 13 3.01 -4.42 -14.78
CA GLU A 13 4.02 -4.98 -15.67
C GLU A 13 4.82 -3.85 -16.32
N GLU A 14 6.12 -4.11 -16.44
CA GLU A 14 7.03 -3.33 -17.26
C GLU A 14 6.88 -3.79 -18.71
N LYS A 15 6.54 -2.86 -19.60
CA LYS A 15 6.47 -3.08 -21.03
C LYS A 15 7.63 -2.33 -21.66
N SER A 16 8.56 -3.08 -22.24
CA SER A 16 9.67 -2.55 -23.01
C SER A 16 9.48 -2.88 -24.49
N SER A 17 9.65 -1.88 -25.36
CA SER A 17 9.72 -2.07 -26.82
C SER A 17 10.72 -1.08 -27.39
N ALA A 18 11.71 -1.58 -28.14
CA ALA A 18 12.89 -0.83 -28.55
C ALA A 18 13.52 -0.10 -27.32
N ASP A 19 13.82 1.19 -27.42
CA ASP A 19 14.41 2.00 -26.32
C ASP A 19 13.40 2.58 -25.33
N LYS A 20 12.11 2.20 -25.42
CA LYS A 20 11.06 2.73 -24.53
C LYS A 20 10.70 1.71 -23.47
N VAL A 21 10.95 2.07 -22.21
CA VAL A 21 10.48 1.32 -21.02
C VAL A 21 9.32 2.08 -20.40
N MET A 22 8.15 1.44 -20.34
CA MET A 22 6.96 1.99 -19.67
C MET A 22 6.44 1.01 -18.64
N ARG A 23 6.00 1.49 -17.49
CA ARG A 23 5.41 0.65 -16.45
C ARG A 23 3.97 1.03 -16.24
N THR A 24 3.09 0.04 -16.28
CA THR A 24 1.70 0.26 -15.91
C THR A 24 1.58 0.46 -14.40
N PRO A 25 0.62 1.25 -13.90
CA PRO A 25 0.53 1.54 -12.47
C PRO A 25 0.05 0.35 -11.63
N LEU A 26 -0.70 -0.59 -12.22
CA LEU A 26 -1.33 -1.73 -11.55
C LEU A 26 -1.24 -3.00 -12.39
N SER A 27 -1.06 -4.15 -11.74
CA SER A 27 -1.02 -5.45 -12.43
C SER A 27 -2.42 -5.93 -12.82
N LYS A 28 -2.53 -6.59 -13.98
CA LYS A 28 -3.72 -7.37 -14.36
C LYS A 28 -3.70 -8.77 -13.72
N GLN A 29 -2.52 -9.32 -13.47
CA GLN A 29 -2.29 -10.59 -12.78
C GLN A 29 -2.28 -10.33 -11.26
N ARG A 30 -3.44 -10.50 -10.61
CA ARG A 30 -3.64 -10.13 -9.20
C ARG A 30 -4.77 -10.90 -8.55
N ILE A 31 -4.79 -10.89 -7.23
CA ILE A 31 -5.98 -11.20 -6.45
C ILE A 31 -6.86 -9.95 -6.39
N LYS A 32 -7.99 -9.97 -7.13
CA LYS A 32 -8.88 -8.80 -7.31
C LYS A 32 -9.36 -8.22 -5.98
N HIS A 33 -9.71 -9.09 -5.03
CA HIS A 33 -10.21 -8.69 -3.71
C HIS A 33 -9.14 -7.93 -2.92
N ILE A 34 -7.94 -8.48 -2.78
CA ILE A 34 -6.83 -7.86 -2.03
C ILE A 34 -6.48 -6.49 -2.60
N GLN A 35 -6.35 -6.38 -3.93
CA GLN A 35 -6.04 -5.08 -4.55
C GLN A 35 -7.14 -4.06 -4.26
N ARG A 36 -8.42 -4.44 -4.41
CA ARG A 36 -9.55 -3.54 -4.17
C ARG A 36 -9.55 -3.04 -2.73
N VAL A 37 -9.47 -3.96 -1.76
CA VAL A 37 -9.47 -3.62 -0.34
C VAL A 37 -8.30 -2.71 0.02
N LEU A 38 -7.08 -3.00 -0.46
CA LEU A 38 -5.92 -2.16 -0.19
C LEU A 38 -6.04 -0.75 -0.80
N VAL A 39 -6.59 -0.64 -2.02
CA VAL A 39 -6.78 0.67 -2.66
C VAL A 39 -7.88 1.48 -1.96
N GLU A 40 -8.98 0.85 -1.57
CA GLU A 40 -10.06 1.52 -0.81
C GLU A 40 -9.56 1.97 0.56
N ALA A 41 -8.84 1.10 1.29
CA ALA A 41 -8.22 1.46 2.57
C ALA A 41 -7.20 2.59 2.43
N ALA A 42 -6.37 2.58 1.38
CA ALA A 42 -5.38 3.63 1.12
C ALA A 42 -6.00 5.00 0.82
N LYS A 43 -7.26 5.06 0.36
CA LYS A 43 -7.98 6.35 0.21
C LYS A 43 -8.41 6.94 1.54
N LEU A 44 -8.70 6.09 2.54
CA LEU A 44 -9.14 6.51 3.86
C LEU A 44 -7.96 6.76 4.81
N ALA A 45 -6.85 6.03 4.64
CA ALA A 45 -5.70 6.05 5.54
C ALA A 45 -5.11 7.46 5.81
N PRO A 46 -4.97 8.37 4.82
CA PRO A 46 -4.50 9.73 5.06
C PRO A 46 -5.34 10.55 6.05
N ARG A 47 -6.58 10.16 6.32
CA ARG A 47 -7.45 10.83 7.30
C ARG A 47 -7.21 10.37 8.74
N GLN A 48 -6.49 9.28 8.92
CA GLN A 48 -6.29 8.62 10.22
C GLN A 48 -4.83 8.66 10.66
N ASP A 49 -3.90 8.79 9.71
CA ASP A 49 -2.47 8.75 9.94
C ASP A 49 -1.76 9.90 9.22
N HIS A 50 -1.01 10.71 9.97
CA HIS A 50 -0.31 11.88 9.44
C HIS A 50 0.85 11.52 8.49
N ASP A 51 1.58 10.44 8.76
CA ASP A 51 2.70 10.01 7.94
C ASP A 51 2.24 9.49 6.57
N LEU A 52 1.07 8.85 6.52
CA LEU A 52 0.42 8.44 5.29
C LEU A 52 -0.17 9.64 4.53
N ALA A 53 -0.64 10.68 5.24
CA ALA A 53 -1.06 11.93 4.63
C ALA A 53 0.10 12.66 3.94
N LEU A 54 1.26 12.73 4.58
CA LEU A 54 2.46 13.32 4.00
C LEU A 54 2.89 12.61 2.72
N VAL A 55 2.83 11.27 2.71
CA VAL A 55 3.12 10.45 1.53
C VAL A 55 2.13 10.74 0.41
N TYR A 56 0.84 10.86 0.75
CA TYR A 56 -0.20 11.17 -0.21
C TYR A 56 0.04 12.53 -0.88
N GLU A 57 0.21 13.61 -0.09
CA GLU A 57 0.40 14.95 -0.64
C GLU A 57 1.70 15.07 -1.47
N THR A 58 2.78 14.47 -0.98
CA THR A 58 4.07 14.44 -1.71
C THR A 58 3.93 13.78 -3.09
N GLU A 59 3.26 12.62 -3.16
CA GLU A 59 3.13 11.90 -4.44
C GLU A 59 2.02 12.45 -5.33
N LYS A 60 1.04 13.16 -4.75
CA LYS A 60 0.01 13.91 -5.49
C LYS A 60 0.64 15.09 -6.23
N GLN A 61 1.54 15.84 -5.59
CA GLN A 61 2.27 16.95 -6.22
C GLN A 61 3.13 16.48 -7.41
N LYS A 62 3.70 15.27 -7.34
CA LYS A 62 4.50 14.68 -8.42
C LYS A 62 3.65 14.10 -9.57
N GLY A 63 2.33 14.17 -9.51
CA GLY A 63 1.48 13.57 -10.53
C GLY A 63 -0.01 13.75 -10.27
N ASN A 64 -0.68 12.66 -9.88
CA ASN A 64 -2.13 12.64 -9.74
C ASN A 64 -2.57 11.88 -8.48
N ALA A 65 -3.85 12.01 -8.14
CA ALA A 65 -4.43 11.37 -6.96
C ALA A 65 -4.33 9.83 -6.96
N ASN A 66 -4.37 9.19 -8.13
CA ASN A 66 -4.23 7.74 -8.24
C ASN A 66 -2.80 7.31 -7.90
N ARG A 67 -1.78 8.04 -8.39
CA ARG A 67 -0.37 7.82 -8.03
C ARG A 67 -0.17 7.94 -6.51
N ALA A 68 -0.72 8.99 -5.91
CA ALA A 68 -0.66 9.21 -4.47
C ALA A 68 -1.30 8.06 -3.68
N THR A 69 -2.50 7.63 -4.08
CA THR A 69 -3.20 6.50 -3.46
C THR A 69 -2.38 5.21 -3.53
N LEU A 70 -1.73 4.94 -4.68
CA LEU A 70 -0.89 3.75 -4.83
C LEU A 70 0.39 3.82 -3.98
N ALA A 71 0.95 5.00 -3.77
CA ALA A 71 2.09 5.16 -2.86
C ALA A 71 1.70 4.85 -1.42
N VAL A 72 0.55 5.35 -0.97
CA VAL A 72 -0.01 5.03 0.35
C VAL A 72 -0.27 3.53 0.47
N ALA A 73 -0.92 2.90 -0.52
CA ALA A 73 -1.17 1.45 -0.50
C ALA A 73 0.13 0.64 -0.40
N ARG A 74 1.19 1.02 -1.13
CA ARG A 74 2.50 0.38 -1.04
C ARG A 74 3.16 0.55 0.33
N LYS A 75 2.99 1.71 0.98
CA LYS A 75 3.50 1.97 2.32
C LYS A 75 2.73 1.15 3.38
N MET A 76 1.41 1.03 3.24
CA MET A 76 0.60 0.13 4.09
C MET A 76 1.05 -1.33 3.97
N VAL A 77 1.31 -1.83 2.77
CA VAL A 77 1.87 -3.19 2.57
C VAL A 77 3.23 -3.34 3.23
N ALA A 78 4.05 -2.28 3.29
CA ALA A 78 5.32 -2.28 4.01
C ALA A 78 5.10 -2.49 5.52
N TYR A 79 4.13 -1.78 6.11
CA TYR A 79 3.78 -1.90 7.52
C TYR A 79 3.23 -3.29 7.84
N LEU A 80 2.32 -3.81 7.03
CA LEU A 80 1.79 -5.17 7.21
C LEU A 80 2.91 -6.22 7.18
N LEU A 81 3.86 -6.08 6.24
CA LEU A 81 5.00 -6.99 6.16
C LEU A 81 5.95 -6.84 7.36
N ALA A 82 6.10 -5.64 7.90
CA ALA A 82 6.91 -5.42 9.10
C ALA A 82 6.28 -6.13 10.31
N VAL A 83 4.96 -6.00 10.50
CA VAL A 83 4.21 -6.70 11.56
C VAL A 83 4.28 -8.22 11.39
N ASP A 84 4.02 -8.73 10.18
CA ASP A 84 4.05 -10.17 9.89
C ASP A 84 5.41 -10.82 10.20
N ARG A 85 6.52 -10.09 9.96
CA ARG A 85 7.88 -10.56 10.27
C ARG A 85 8.14 -10.77 11.75
N GLU A 86 7.43 -10.07 12.62
CA GLU A 86 7.59 -10.19 14.06
C GLU A 86 6.94 -11.47 14.60
N LYS A 87 6.05 -12.12 13.82
CA LYS A 87 5.35 -13.36 14.18
C LYS A 87 4.69 -13.29 15.56
N ARG A 88 4.20 -12.11 15.94
CA ARG A 88 3.47 -11.90 17.19
C ARG A 88 2.01 -12.26 16.99
N ASP A 89 1.40 -12.83 18.01
CA ASP A 89 -0.03 -13.09 18.00
C ASP A 89 -0.80 -11.76 17.88
N PHE A 90 -1.88 -11.80 17.10
CA PHE A 90 -2.75 -10.65 16.97
C PHE A 90 -3.45 -10.39 18.31
N VAL A 91 -3.25 -9.19 18.85
CA VAL A 91 -3.94 -8.72 20.05
C VAL A 91 -5.03 -7.72 19.63
N PRO A 92 -6.31 -7.98 19.92
CA PRO A 92 -7.39 -7.03 19.67
C PRO A 92 -7.15 -5.67 20.35
N ALA A 93 -7.58 -4.58 19.71
CA ALA A 93 -7.39 -3.21 20.21
C ALA A 93 -7.97 -2.99 21.62
N GLU A 94 -9.09 -3.64 21.94
CA GLU A 94 -9.72 -3.64 23.27
C GLU A 94 -8.82 -4.18 24.38
N ASN A 95 -7.92 -5.12 24.05
CA ASN A 95 -6.98 -5.71 25.01
C ASN A 95 -5.74 -4.83 25.23
N TYR A 96 -5.40 -3.96 24.27
CA TYR A 96 -4.31 -2.99 24.45
C TYR A 96 -4.66 -1.89 25.46
N GLN A 97 -5.93 -1.47 25.53
CA GLN A 97 -6.38 -0.44 26.50
C GLN A 97 -6.36 -0.93 27.95
N ARG A 98 -6.54 -2.24 28.17
CA ARG A 98 -6.49 -2.85 29.51
C ARG A 98 -5.09 -3.08 30.05
N ALA A 99 -4.07 -3.17 29.19
CA ALA A 99 -2.68 -3.37 29.60
C ALA A 99 -1.96 -2.06 29.97
N ALA A 100 -2.57 -0.90 29.68
CA ALA A 100 -2.01 0.43 29.93
C ALA A 100 -2.70 1.18 31.09
N ALA A 101 -3.67 0.54 31.77
CA ALA A 101 -4.37 1.04 32.95
C ALA A 101 -3.93 0.24 34.18
#